data_AF-A0A316EHT1-F1
#
_entry.id   AF-A0A316EHT1-F1
#
_cell.length_a   1.000
_cell.length_b   1.000
_cell.length_c   1.000
_cell.angle_alpha   90.00
_cell.angle_beta   90.00
_cell.angle_gamma   90.00
#
_symmetry.space_group_name_H-M   'P 1'
#
loop_
_entity.id
_entity.type
_entity.pdbx_description
1 polymer ?
#
loop_
_entity_poly.entity_id
_entity_poly.type
_entity_poly.pdbx_seq_one_letter_code
_entity_poly.pdbx_strand_id
1 'polypeptide(L)'
;MLKRGMKPAHPGILIRENIEGLRTEGKDVTIEDVANALGITRKTLSNVMNGHQGISPAMAIRLSECFGTTAKFWLNVQRSYDLFEADKTVQRQSIVHLWERPLIAEMI
;
A
#
# COMPACT_ATOMS: atom_id res chain seq x y z
N MET A 1 9.30 13.30 -2.11
CA MET A 1 9.86 12.07 -2.73
C MET A 1 10.58 11.29 -1.64
N LEU A 2 10.26 10.01 -1.44
CA LEU A 2 11.02 9.15 -0.52
C LEU A 2 12.46 9.03 -1.03
N LYS A 3 13.45 9.22 -0.14
CA LYS A 3 14.88 9.07 -0.46
C LYS A 3 15.12 7.71 -1.13
N ARG A 4 15.87 7.70 -2.25
CA ARG A 4 16.46 6.49 -2.84
C ARG A 4 17.16 5.71 -1.72
N GLY A 5 16.62 4.55 -1.35
CA GLY A 5 17.24 3.63 -0.38
C GLY A 5 16.33 3.10 0.75
N MET A 6 15.18 3.73 1.03
CA MET A 6 14.27 3.20 2.05
C MET A 6 13.24 2.24 1.43
N LYS A 7 13.19 0.99 1.92
CA LYS A 7 12.17 0.02 1.51
C LYS A 7 10.78 0.58 1.90
N PRO A 8 9.88 0.84 0.93
CA PRO A 8 8.51 1.24 1.25
C PRO A 8 7.81 0.15 2.06
N ALA A 9 6.98 0.57 3.00
CA ALA A 9 6.19 -0.34 3.81
C ALA A 9 5.11 -1.02 2.95
N HIS A 10 4.92 -2.33 3.14
CA HIS A 10 3.74 -3.01 2.64
C HIS A 10 2.48 -2.44 3.34
N PRO A 11 1.35 -2.20 2.64
CA PRO A 11 0.14 -1.66 3.27
C PRO A 11 -0.32 -2.43 4.51
N GLY A 12 -0.10 -3.75 4.52
CA GLY A 12 -0.38 -4.61 5.67
C GLY A 12 0.27 -4.19 6.99
N ILE A 13 1.46 -3.57 6.94
CA ILE A 13 2.12 -3.02 8.14
C ILE A 13 1.31 -1.86 8.70
N LEU A 14 0.92 -0.91 7.85
CA LEU A 14 0.11 0.25 8.27
C LEU A 14 -1.27 -0.18 8.75
N ILE A 15 -1.87 -1.22 8.17
CA ILE A 15 -3.15 -1.78 8.65
C ILE A 15 -2.98 -2.29 10.08
N ARG A 16 -1.91 -3.05 10.38
CA ARG A 16 -1.64 -3.50 11.76
C ARG A 16 -1.45 -2.31 12.70
N GLU A 17 -0.66 -1.32 12.30
CA GLU A 17 -0.43 -0.11 13.11
C GLU A 17 -1.73 0.64 13.42
N ASN A 18 -2.65 0.75 12.47
CA ASN A 18 -3.97 1.35 12.72
C ASN A 18 -4.80 0.51 13.72
N ILE A 19 -4.78 -0.81 13.61
CA ILE A 19 -5.48 -1.71 14.55
C ILE A 19 -4.87 -1.61 15.97
N GLU A 20 -3.55 -1.58 16.10
CA GLU A 20 -2.90 -1.39 17.41
C GLU A 20 -3.15 0.02 17.97
N GLY A 21 -3.26 1.03 17.10
CA GLY A 21 -3.68 2.38 17.49
C GLY A 21 -5.07 2.38 18.15
N LEU A 22 -6.05 1.71 17.53
CA LEU A 22 -7.39 1.55 18.11
C LEU A 22 -7.35 0.89 19.49
N ARG A 23 -6.53 -0.16 19.66
CA ARG A 23 -6.36 -0.84 20.95
C ARG A 23 -5.73 0.05 22.00
N THR A 24 -4.74 0.85 21.60
CA THR A 24 -4.08 1.83 22.49
C THR A 24 -5.05 2.92 22.95
N GLU A 25 -6.03 3.29 22.11
CA GLU A 25 -7.15 4.17 22.47
C GLU A 25 -8.22 3.51 23.36
N GLY A 26 -8.00 2.26 23.79
CA GLY A 26 -8.91 1.52 24.67
C GLY A 26 -10.04 0.78 23.94
N LYS A 27 -9.98 0.66 22.61
CA LYS A 27 -10.97 -0.16 21.86
C LYS A 27 -10.55 -1.62 21.88
N ASP A 28 -11.40 -2.49 22.40
CA ASP A 28 -11.20 -3.94 22.33
C ASP A 28 -11.66 -4.48 20.97
N VAL A 29 -10.79 -4.37 19.97
CA VAL A 29 -11.05 -4.83 18.60
C VAL A 29 -10.20 -6.04 18.22
N THR A 30 -10.87 -7.12 17.81
CA THR A 30 -10.22 -8.28 17.23
C THR A 30 -9.97 -8.09 15.74
N ILE A 31 -9.12 -8.95 15.16
CA ILE A 31 -8.92 -8.97 13.70
C ILE A 31 -10.21 -9.36 12.96
N GLU A 32 -11.06 -10.18 13.58
CA GLU A 32 -12.35 -10.56 13.01
C GLU A 32 -13.28 -9.35 12.93
N ASP A 33 -13.35 -8.53 13.98
CA ASP A 33 -14.17 -7.31 14.02
C ASP A 33 -13.76 -6.33 12.91
N VAL A 34 -12.47 -6.13 12.73
CA VAL A 34 -11.94 -5.25 11.67
C VAL A 34 -12.23 -5.82 10.28
N ALA A 35 -12.10 -7.14 10.09
CA ALA A 35 -12.45 -7.76 8.81
C ALA A 35 -13.94 -7.60 8.48
N ASN A 36 -14.81 -7.77 9.48
CA ASN A 36 -16.24 -7.57 9.36
C ASN A 36 -16.59 -6.10 9.06
N ALA A 37 -15.97 -5.14 9.75
CA ALA A 37 -16.13 -3.71 9.49
C ALA A 37 -15.69 -3.33 8.06
N LEU A 38 -14.62 -3.96 7.57
CA LEU A 38 -14.17 -3.81 6.18
C LEU A 38 -15.04 -4.56 5.17
N GLY A 39 -15.95 -5.43 5.61
CA GLY A 39 -16.79 -6.28 4.76
C GLY A 39 -16.01 -7.31 3.95
N ILE A 40 -14.99 -7.92 4.57
CA ILE A 40 -14.12 -8.94 3.96
C ILE A 40 -13.92 -10.11 4.92
N THR A 41 -13.38 -11.22 4.43
CA THR A 41 -13.03 -12.35 5.32
C THR A 41 -11.81 -12.01 6.17
N ARG A 42 -11.74 -12.55 7.39
CA ARG A 42 -10.53 -12.50 8.22
C ARG A 42 -9.30 -13.07 7.51
N LYS A 43 -9.47 -14.09 6.66
CA LYS A 43 -8.37 -14.66 5.84
C LYS A 43 -7.81 -13.61 4.88
N THR A 44 -8.66 -12.85 4.21
CA THR A 44 -8.25 -11.75 3.32
C THR A 44 -7.46 -10.70 4.10
N LEU A 45 -7.99 -10.24 5.24
CA LEU A 45 -7.29 -9.25 6.07
C LEU A 45 -5.93 -9.77 6.55
N SER A 46 -5.88 -11.02 7.02
CA SER A 46 -4.64 -11.67 7.47
C SER A 46 -3.58 -11.76 6.35
N ASN A 47 -3.98 -12.16 5.14
CA ASN A 47 -3.07 -12.22 4.00
C ASN A 47 -2.47 -10.85 3.67
N VAL A 48 -3.28 -9.78 3.72
CA VAL A 48 -2.79 -8.42 3.47
C VAL A 48 -1.85 -7.98 4.59
N MET A 49 -2.25 -8.14 5.85
CA MET A 49 -1.41 -7.77 6.99
C MET A 49 -0.04 -8.46 6.91
N ASN A 50 -0.03 -9.76 6.60
CA ASN A 50 1.17 -10.58 6.50
C ASN A 50 1.98 -10.39 5.21
N GLY A 51 1.58 -9.47 4.32
CA GLY A 51 2.34 -9.17 3.10
C GLY A 51 2.23 -10.25 2.02
N HIS A 52 1.30 -11.20 2.17
CA HIS A 52 1.03 -12.22 1.16
C HIS A 52 0.15 -11.70 0.02
N GLN A 53 -0.59 -10.61 0.25
CA GLN A 53 -1.45 -9.98 -0.75
C GLN A 53 -1.38 -8.45 -0.63
N GLY A 54 -1.34 -7.77 -1.77
CA GLY A 54 -1.55 -6.32 -1.83
C GLY A 54 -3.03 -5.94 -1.65
N ILE A 55 -3.31 -4.64 -1.70
CA ILE A 55 -4.65 -4.08 -1.65
C ILE A 55 -5.12 -3.62 -3.04
N SER A 56 -6.39 -3.87 -3.35
CA SER A 56 -7.05 -3.34 -4.55
C SER A 56 -7.61 -1.93 -4.31
N PRO A 57 -8.03 -1.20 -5.37
CA PRO A 57 -8.77 0.06 -5.21
C PRO A 57 -10.04 -0.07 -4.35
N ALA A 58 -10.78 -1.18 -4.49
CA ALA A 58 -11.95 -1.44 -3.66
C ALA A 58 -11.58 -1.63 -2.18
N MET A 59 -10.45 -2.30 -1.89
CA MET A 59 -9.93 -2.41 -0.53
C MET A 59 -9.47 -1.05 0.02
N ALA A 60 -8.84 -0.22 -0.81
CA ALA A 60 -8.42 1.12 -0.41
C ALA A 60 -9.59 2.01 0.02
N ILE A 61 -10.75 1.90 -0.65
CA ILE A 61 -11.99 2.58 -0.23
C ILE A 61 -12.49 2.02 1.12
N ARG A 62 -12.53 0.70 1.29
CA ARG A 62 -12.94 0.08 2.57
C ARG A 62 -12.06 0.56 3.73
N LEU A 63 -10.75 0.60 3.52
CA LEU A 63 -9.78 1.07 4.51
C LEU A 63 -9.90 2.58 4.79
N SER A 64 -10.27 3.40 3.80
CA SER A 64 -10.49 4.84 4.03
C SER A 64 -11.68 5.10 4.93
N GLU A 65 -12.79 4.41 4.68
CA GLU A 65 -13.99 4.51 5.52
C GLU A 65 -13.74 3.94 6.92
N CYS A 66 -13.07 2.79 7.02
CA CYS A 66 -12.85 2.12 8.31
C CYS A 66 -11.88 2.87 9.25
N PHE A 67 -10.85 3.52 8.71
CA PHE A 67 -9.80 4.16 9.51
C PHE A 67 -9.80 5.69 9.43
N GLY A 68 -10.79 6.32 8.78
CA GLY A 68 -10.86 7.77 8.66
C GLY A 68 -9.69 8.37 7.87
N THR A 69 -9.29 7.71 6.79
CA THR A 69 -8.18 8.14 5.91
C THR A 69 -8.69 8.37 4.48
N THR A 70 -7.81 8.33 3.46
CA THR A 70 -8.23 8.47 2.06
C THR A 70 -7.86 7.24 1.24
N ALA A 71 -8.67 6.85 0.27
CA ALA A 71 -8.33 5.74 -0.62
C ALA A 71 -7.03 6.00 -1.40
N LYS A 72 -6.76 7.26 -1.74
CA LYS A 72 -5.51 7.69 -2.39
C LYS A 72 -4.28 7.44 -1.52
N PHE A 73 -4.37 7.66 -0.20
CA PHE A 73 -3.30 7.33 0.73
C PHE A 73 -2.92 5.85 0.63
N TRP A 74 -3.90 4.95 0.77
CA TRP A 74 -3.69 3.51 0.68
C TRP A 74 -3.11 3.06 -0.67
N LEU A 75 -3.66 3.58 -1.77
CA LEU A 75 -3.14 3.28 -3.11
C LEU A 75 -1.71 3.79 -3.33
N ASN A 76 -1.33 4.92 -2.73
CA ASN A 76 0.05 5.41 -2.81
C ASN A 76 1.02 4.50 -2.06
N VAL A 77 0.62 3.94 -0.91
CA VAL A 77 1.42 2.96 -0.16
C VAL A 77 1.60 1.70 -1.00
N GLN A 78 0.50 1.14 -1.53
CA GLN A 78 0.54 -0.05 -2.39
C GLN A 78 1.43 0.18 -3.61
N ARG A 79 1.23 1.28 -4.34
CA ARG A 79 2.02 1.62 -5.54
C ARG A 79 3.51 1.77 -5.23
N SER A 80 3.84 2.40 -4.11
CA SER A 80 5.23 2.57 -3.71
C SER A 80 5.88 1.21 -3.44
N TYR A 81 5.17 0.32 -2.73
CA TYR A 81 5.61 -1.05 -2.48
C TYR A 81 5.79 -1.85 -3.77
N ASP A 82 4.77 -1.85 -4.64
CA ASP A 82 4.80 -2.60 -5.90
C ASP A 82 5.93 -2.14 -6.82
N LEU A 83 6.14 -0.82 -6.93
CA LEU A 83 7.22 -0.27 -7.74
C LEU A 83 8.59 -0.70 -7.20
N PHE A 84 8.76 -0.73 -5.87
CA PHE A 84 10.01 -1.18 -5.26
C PHE A 84 10.26 -2.68 -5.47
N GLU A 85 9.23 -3.52 -5.39
CA GLU A 85 9.39 -4.96 -5.66
C GLU A 85 9.63 -5.23 -7.15
N ALA A 86 8.90 -4.56 -8.04
CA ALA A 86 9.10 -4.65 -9.49
C ALA A 86 10.49 -4.18 -9.91
N ASP A 87 11.06 -3.17 -9.23
CA ASP A 87 12.39 -2.67 -9.54
C ASP A 87 13.49 -3.74 -9.41
N LYS A 88 13.28 -4.72 -8.53
CA LYS A 88 14.26 -5.80 -8.32
C LYS A 88 14.26 -6.84 -9.43
N THR A 89 13.16 -6.96 -10.16
CA THR A 89 12.95 -8.04 -11.14
C THR A 89 13.03 -7.54 -12.58
N VAL A 90 12.73 -6.26 -12.81
CA VAL A 90 12.80 -5.64 -14.14
C VAL A 90 14.25 -5.44 -14.57
N GLN A 91 14.63 -6.08 -15.68
CA GLN A 91 15.93 -5.88 -16.32
C GLN A 91 15.97 -4.55 -17.06
N ARG A 92 16.22 -3.45 -16.34
CA ARG A 92 16.18 -2.09 -16.90
C ARG A 92 17.10 -1.90 -18.11
N GLN A 93 18.23 -2.60 -18.15
CA GLN A 93 19.22 -2.48 -19.22
C GLN A 93 18.73 -3.06 -20.57
N SER A 94 17.75 -3.96 -20.56
CA SER A 94 17.18 -4.53 -21.80
C SER A 94 16.01 -3.71 -22.37
N ILE A 95 15.59 -2.65 -21.67
CA ILE A 95 14.47 -1.80 -22.10
C ILE A 95 14.96 -0.76 -23.11
N VAL A 96 14.40 -0.82 -24.32
CA VAL A 96 14.63 0.18 -25.36
C VAL A 96 13.67 1.35 -25.17
N HIS A 97 14.21 2.58 -25.09
CA HIS A 97 13.40 3.79 -25.05
C HIS A 97 12.93 4.14 -26.46
N LEU A 98 11.63 4.02 -26.72
CA LEU A 98 11.04 4.19 -28.06
C LEU A 98 10.68 5.64 -28.41
N TRP A 99 10.51 6.50 -27.41
CA TRP A 99 10.34 7.93 -27.67
C TRP A 99 11.72 8.57 -27.85
N GLU A 100 11.89 9.42 -28.86
CA GLU A 100 13.04 10.31 -28.88
C GLU A 100 13.01 11.13 -27.59
N ARG A 101 14.11 11.09 -26.83
CA ARG A 101 14.21 11.77 -25.54
C ARG A 101 13.91 13.25 -25.76
N PRO A 102 12.72 13.77 -25.44
CA PRO A 102 12.40 15.13 -25.81
C PRO A 102 13.28 16.05 -24.96
N LEU A 103 13.78 17.13 -25.56
CA LEU A 103 14.66 18.14 -24.94
C LEU A 103 14.01 18.93 -23.78
N ILE A 104 12.99 18.39 -23.11
CA ILE A 104 12.28 19.01 -21.98
C ILE A 104 13.10 18.97 -20.67
N ALA A 105 14.41 18.76 -20.76
CA ALA A 105 15.32 18.95 -19.63
C ALA A 105 15.66 20.44 -19.40
N GLU A 106 15.18 21.37 -20.24
CA GLU A 106 15.48 22.82 -20.16
C GLU A 106 14.29 23.72 -19.78
N MET A 107 13.12 23.19 -19.36
CA MET A 107 11.92 24.01 -19.12
C MET A 107 11.31 23.98 -17.70
N ILE A 108 12.08 23.63 -16.66
CA ILE A 108 11.74 24.00 -15.26
C ILE A 108 13.02 24.33 -14.50
#